data_AF-A0A9K3LEK8-F1
#
_entry.id   AF-A0A9K3LEK8-F1
#
_cell.length_a   1.000
_cell.length_b   1.000
_cell.length_c   1.000
_cell.angle_alpha   90.00
_cell.angle_beta   90.00
_cell.angle_gamma   90.00
#
_symmetry.space_group_name_H-M   'P 1'
#
loop_
_entity.id
_entity.type
_entity.pdbx_description
1 polymer ?
#
loop_
_entity_poly.entity_id
_entity_poly.type
_entity_poly.pdbx_seq_one_letter_code
_entity_poly.pdbx_strand_id
1 'polypeptide(L)'
;MTRKPYWSTTLAILQCPYFLSFSTFLPGKAHGLTTLPSSGPQASTSHPTIQVWNDVLSTQICDTLHDCACSIGLGHRVFTRSHDKAGYNNSHNIVEQVLNSILNELGDDSKYVEYWTRQEWRNIHAHADIDEYLAKRQIDAPFRFPMKGHVLYLHTGSEVRGPTCVFPDMRSGGDLLKTAIDKNDDNDFDLVVIPAVSGRLLRFQGDYLHAVPRPTDLWLLNFVQGAPDFQPESKWGRSVILFNTWGNQPPLEVPIDEAIDLDMPLDIEKCSCNEKDNWKCIFPSEHPYKSIPSVFDENSSVTAKVWLLGDYRRRGHQMQTVKLSANEDIRRALHEESIVSSVSMRLT
;
A
#
# COMPACT_ATOMS: atom_id res chain seq x y z
N MET A 1 -2.32 -20.04 41.96
CA MET A 1 -2.53 -20.59 40.60
C MET A 1 -2.36 -19.46 39.58
N THR A 2 -1.13 -19.24 39.13
CA THR A 2 -0.76 -18.16 38.19
C THR A 2 -0.51 -18.79 36.83
N ARG A 3 -1.44 -18.61 35.89
CA ARG A 3 -1.26 -19.02 34.49
C ARG A 3 -0.30 -18.03 33.82
N LYS A 4 0.89 -18.51 33.41
CA LYS A 4 1.74 -17.82 32.44
C LYS A 4 1.22 -18.12 31.03
N PRO A 5 1.09 -17.14 30.12
CA PRO A 5 0.87 -17.44 28.72
C PRO A 5 2.23 -17.72 28.05
N TYR A 6 2.36 -18.92 27.50
CA TYR A 6 3.37 -19.26 26.51
C TYR A 6 2.91 -18.67 25.17
N TRP A 7 3.64 -17.68 24.66
CA TRP A 7 3.63 -17.33 23.24
C TRP A 7 5.04 -17.54 22.72
N SER A 8 5.27 -18.72 22.17
CA SER A 8 6.45 -19.03 21.35
C SER A 8 6.03 -18.79 19.90
N THR A 9 6.19 -17.57 19.40
CA THR A 9 5.93 -17.25 18.01
C THR A 9 7.15 -17.62 17.19
N THR A 10 7.12 -18.81 16.59
CA THR A 10 8.03 -19.16 15.49
C THR A 10 7.69 -18.27 14.30
N LEU A 11 8.69 -17.48 13.91
CA LEU A 11 8.69 -16.50 12.85
C LEU A 11 8.46 -17.17 11.48
N ALA A 12 7.23 -17.16 10.95
CA ALA A 12 6.98 -17.43 9.53
C ALA A 12 7.26 -16.16 8.72
N ILE A 13 8.54 -15.81 8.59
CA ILE A 13 8.96 -15.03 7.42
C ILE A 13 8.90 -16.04 6.27
N LEU A 14 8.10 -15.76 5.24
CA LEU A 14 8.30 -16.36 3.92
C LEU A 14 9.62 -15.84 3.35
N GLN A 15 10.73 -16.25 3.97
CA GLN A 15 12.06 -16.27 3.38
C GLN A 15 12.11 -17.59 2.63
N CYS A 16 11.83 -17.52 1.33
CA CYS A 16 12.02 -18.65 0.43
C CYS A 16 13.54 -18.87 0.28
N PRO A 17 14.12 -20.02 0.67
CA PRO A 17 15.55 -20.21 0.63
C PRO A 17 15.92 -21.18 -0.50
N TYR A 18 16.23 -20.71 -1.71
CA TYR A 18 17.01 -21.54 -2.65
C TYR A 18 17.95 -20.73 -3.53
N PHE A 19 19.25 -20.95 -3.28
CA PHE A 19 20.34 -20.79 -4.22
C PHE A 19 20.10 -21.70 -5.43
N LEU A 20 20.11 -21.15 -6.64
CA LEU A 20 20.37 -21.91 -7.85
C LEU A 20 21.40 -21.19 -8.72
N SER A 21 22.35 -21.99 -9.18
CA SER A 21 23.55 -21.68 -9.94
C SER A 21 23.27 -20.87 -11.21
N PHE A 22 24.17 -19.91 -11.47
CA PHE A 22 24.24 -19.17 -12.72
C PHE A 22 24.49 -20.09 -13.92
N SER A 23 23.72 -19.92 -14.98
CA SER A 23 24.12 -20.26 -16.34
C SER A 23 23.83 -19.05 -17.23
N THR A 24 24.88 -18.50 -17.82
CA THR A 24 24.85 -17.35 -18.72
C THR A 24 24.19 -17.73 -20.05
N PHE A 25 23.18 -16.98 -20.49
CA PHE A 25 22.65 -17.03 -21.86
C PHE A 25 22.57 -15.62 -22.46
N LEU A 26 23.02 -15.51 -23.72
CA LEU A 26 23.05 -14.31 -24.56
C LEU A 26 21.71 -14.08 -25.31
N PRO A 27 21.43 -12.87 -25.82
CA PRO A 27 20.09 -12.47 -26.24
C PRO A 27 19.72 -12.92 -27.67
N GLY A 28 18.50 -13.42 -27.81
CA GLY A 28 17.84 -13.72 -29.10
C GLY A 28 16.94 -12.58 -29.57
N LYS A 29 16.91 -12.39 -30.90
CA LYS A 29 16.35 -11.28 -31.67
C LYS A 29 14.85 -11.01 -31.50
N ALA A 30 14.50 -9.73 -31.59
CA ALA A 30 13.16 -9.17 -31.66
C ALA A 30 12.42 -9.49 -32.98
N HIS A 31 11.11 -9.71 -32.89
CA HIS A 31 10.19 -9.72 -34.02
C HIS A 31 9.10 -8.65 -33.83
N GLY A 32 8.73 -8.03 -34.97
CA GLY A 32 8.10 -6.72 -35.08
C GLY A 32 6.66 -6.58 -34.58
N LEU A 33 6.35 -5.36 -34.16
CA LEU A 33 5.03 -4.91 -33.71
C LEU A 33 4.35 -4.10 -34.83
N THR A 34 3.14 -4.52 -35.16
CA THR A 34 2.19 -3.88 -36.07
C THR A 34 1.59 -2.64 -35.41
N THR A 35 1.60 -1.51 -36.12
CA THR A 35 1.04 -0.22 -35.68
C THR A 35 -0.49 -0.20 -35.84
N LEU A 36 -1.20 0.21 -34.78
CA LEU A 36 -2.65 0.54 -34.80
C LEU A 36 -2.85 2.07 -34.77
N PRO A 37 -3.96 2.59 -35.33
CA PRO A 37 -4.14 4.01 -35.56
C PRO A 37 -4.47 4.81 -34.30
N SER A 38 -3.86 6.00 -34.24
CA SER A 38 -3.97 7.03 -33.21
C SER A 38 -5.36 7.70 -33.20
N SER A 39 -6.16 7.45 -32.17
CA SER A 39 -7.32 8.27 -31.80
C SER A 39 -6.87 9.52 -31.07
N GLY A 40 -7.35 10.70 -31.51
CA GLY A 40 -6.95 12.01 -31.00
C GLY A 40 -7.25 12.27 -29.52
N PRO A 41 -6.63 13.31 -28.92
CA PRO A 41 -6.69 13.57 -27.49
C PRO A 41 -8.07 14.10 -27.09
N GLN A 42 -8.90 13.25 -26.51
CA GLN A 42 -9.97 13.71 -25.63
C GLN A 42 -9.31 14.27 -24.36
N ALA A 43 -9.66 15.49 -23.98
CA ALA A 43 -9.27 16.09 -22.71
C ALA A 43 -9.90 15.26 -21.58
N SER A 44 -9.16 14.25 -21.13
CA SER A 44 -9.52 13.45 -19.98
C SER A 44 -9.48 14.36 -18.76
N THR A 45 -10.63 14.56 -18.11
CA THR A 45 -10.67 15.03 -16.73
C THR A 45 -9.97 13.98 -15.88
N SER A 46 -8.65 14.08 -15.75
CA SER A 46 -7.82 13.11 -15.05
C SER A 46 -8.23 13.16 -13.58
N HIS A 47 -9.07 12.21 -13.17
CA HIS A 47 -9.35 12.01 -11.75
C HIS A 47 -8.02 11.83 -11.02
N PRO A 48 -7.86 12.42 -9.81
CA PRO A 48 -6.65 12.25 -9.04
C PRO A 48 -6.40 10.76 -8.82
N THR A 49 -5.20 10.31 -9.17
CA THR A 49 -4.82 8.89 -9.20
C THR A 49 -4.61 8.32 -7.79
N ILE A 50 -4.34 9.19 -6.83
CA ILE A 50 -4.30 8.91 -5.39
C ILE A 50 -5.43 9.69 -4.72
N GLN A 51 -6.19 9.00 -3.88
CA GLN A 51 -7.32 9.56 -3.15
C GLN A 51 -7.20 9.20 -1.67
N VAL A 52 -7.40 10.18 -0.79
CA VAL A 52 -7.30 9.99 0.66
C VAL A 52 -8.53 10.59 1.33
N TRP A 53 -9.12 9.86 2.26
CA TRP A 53 -10.24 10.32 3.06
C TRP A 53 -10.00 10.08 4.54
N ASN A 54 -10.29 11.06 5.36
CA ASN A 54 -10.43 10.90 6.81
C ASN A 54 -11.89 10.63 7.16
N ASP A 55 -12.09 10.14 8.39
CA ASP A 55 -13.42 9.96 8.98
C ASP A 55 -14.29 8.96 8.19
N VAL A 56 -13.64 8.00 7.52
CA VAL A 56 -14.33 6.89 6.82
C VAL A 56 -15.00 5.95 7.82
N LEU A 57 -14.36 5.75 8.97
CA LEU A 57 -14.86 4.95 10.07
C LEU A 57 -14.95 5.79 11.34
N SER A 58 -15.96 5.51 12.18
CA SER A 58 -15.99 6.00 13.55
C SER A 58 -14.95 5.27 14.41
N THR A 59 -14.54 5.87 15.54
CA THR A 59 -13.60 5.25 16.48
C THR A 59 -14.07 3.87 16.94
N GLN A 60 -15.37 3.71 17.23
CA GLN A 60 -15.94 2.43 17.67
C GLN A 60 -15.79 1.33 16.60
N ILE A 61 -15.99 1.67 15.32
CA ILE A 61 -15.81 0.71 14.23
C ILE A 61 -14.33 0.40 14.01
N CYS A 62 -13.44 1.40 14.13
CA CYS A 62 -11.99 1.16 14.12
C CYS A 62 -11.56 0.16 15.21
N ASP A 63 -12.02 0.34 16.45
CA ASP A 63 -11.69 -0.55 17.56
C ASP A 63 -12.23 -1.98 17.31
N THR A 64 -13.47 -2.08 16.86
CA THR A 64 -14.09 -3.38 16.52
C THR A 64 -13.32 -4.10 15.40
N LEU A 65 -12.97 -3.40 14.34
CA LEU A 65 -12.18 -3.97 13.23
C LEU A 65 -10.75 -4.29 13.64
N HIS A 66 -10.17 -3.53 14.57
CA HIS A 66 -8.84 -3.82 15.11
C HIS A 66 -8.84 -5.16 15.83
N ASP A 67 -9.81 -5.40 16.73
CA ASP A 67 -9.96 -6.68 17.43
C ASP A 67 -10.19 -7.86 16.46
N CYS A 68 -11.03 -7.65 15.44
CA CYS A 68 -11.24 -8.63 14.37
C CYS A 68 -9.96 -8.90 13.59
N ALA A 69 -9.21 -7.86 13.21
CA ALA A 69 -7.96 -7.97 12.47
C ALA A 69 -6.90 -8.74 13.27
N CYS A 70 -6.77 -8.45 14.57
CA CYS A 70 -5.92 -9.21 15.49
C CYS A 70 -6.28 -10.70 15.52
N SER A 71 -7.58 -11.02 15.47
CA SER A 71 -8.09 -12.39 15.52
C SER A 71 -7.92 -13.15 14.19
N ILE A 72 -8.07 -12.47 13.05
CA ILE A 72 -7.90 -13.05 11.71
C ILE A 72 -6.44 -13.41 11.42
N GLY A 73 -5.49 -12.61 11.92
CA GLY A 73 -4.07 -12.78 11.70
C GLY A 73 -3.59 -12.26 10.33
N LEU A 74 -2.46 -12.80 9.87
CA LEU A 74 -1.65 -12.22 8.79
C LEU A 74 -1.92 -12.78 7.38
N GLY A 75 -2.85 -13.74 7.26
CA GLY A 75 -3.17 -14.43 6.00
C GLY A 75 -3.91 -13.54 5.01
N HIS A 76 -3.70 -13.83 3.71
CA HIS A 76 -4.48 -13.23 2.63
C HIS A 76 -5.79 -14.00 2.45
N ARG A 77 -6.87 -13.26 2.22
CA ARG A 77 -8.23 -13.79 1.98
C ARG A 77 -8.83 -13.09 0.78
N VAL A 78 -9.72 -13.76 0.08
CA VAL A 78 -10.51 -13.15 -1.00
C VAL A 78 -11.99 -13.37 -0.72
N PHE A 79 -12.80 -12.34 -0.91
CA PHE A 79 -14.25 -12.52 -0.95
C PHE A 79 -14.83 -12.00 -2.26
N THR A 80 -15.97 -12.57 -2.64
CA THR A 80 -16.76 -12.10 -3.77
C THR A 80 -17.74 -11.04 -3.28
N ARG A 81 -17.76 -9.88 -3.94
CA ARG A 81 -18.70 -8.80 -3.61
C ARG A 81 -20.11 -9.14 -4.09
N SER A 82 -21.08 -8.84 -3.24
CA SER A 82 -22.49 -8.79 -3.60
C SER A 82 -22.88 -7.33 -3.78
N HIS A 83 -23.37 -6.98 -4.97
CA HIS A 83 -23.89 -5.63 -5.26
C HIS A 83 -25.38 -5.49 -4.90
N ASP A 84 -26.06 -6.60 -4.61
CA ASP A 84 -27.47 -6.60 -4.26
C ASP A 84 -27.64 -6.23 -2.78
N LYS A 85 -28.14 -5.02 -2.51
CA LYS A 85 -28.51 -4.58 -1.15
C LYS A 85 -29.50 -5.53 -0.47
N ALA A 86 -30.34 -6.21 -1.25
CA ALA A 86 -31.31 -7.20 -0.77
C ALA A 86 -30.71 -8.61 -0.56
N GLY A 87 -29.47 -8.82 -1.00
CA GLY A 87 -28.71 -10.07 -0.92
C GLY A 87 -27.39 -9.89 -0.19
N TYR A 88 -27.37 -9.07 0.87
CA TYR A 88 -26.36 -9.21 1.92
C TYR A 88 -26.57 -10.61 2.50
N ASN A 89 -25.94 -11.61 1.89
CA ASN A 89 -25.84 -12.92 2.49
C ASN A 89 -25.13 -12.71 3.83
N ASN A 90 -25.72 -13.21 4.91
CA ASN A 90 -25.14 -13.24 6.26
C ASN A 90 -23.80 -14.00 6.35
N SER A 91 -23.20 -14.35 5.21
CA SER A 91 -21.97 -15.11 5.06
C SER A 91 -20.69 -14.30 5.23
N HIS A 92 -20.74 -12.98 5.10
CA HIS A 92 -19.54 -12.14 5.16
C HIS A 92 -19.21 -11.80 6.60
N ASN A 93 -17.93 -11.90 6.96
CA ASN A 93 -17.48 -11.45 8.28
C ASN A 93 -17.51 -9.90 8.38
N ILE A 94 -17.38 -9.36 9.59
CA ILE A 94 -17.48 -7.91 9.84
C ILE A 94 -16.48 -7.09 9.00
N VAL A 95 -15.26 -7.60 8.79
CA VAL A 95 -14.26 -6.93 7.94
C VAL A 95 -14.79 -6.82 6.51
N GLU A 96 -15.25 -7.93 5.94
CA GLU A 96 -15.76 -7.98 4.57
C GLU A 96 -17.00 -7.10 4.36
N GLN A 97 -17.90 -7.05 5.36
CA GLN A 97 -19.06 -6.16 5.33
C GLN A 97 -18.66 -4.68 5.31
N VAL A 98 -17.72 -4.26 6.17
CA VAL A 98 -17.23 -2.88 6.17
C VAL A 98 -16.49 -2.55 4.88
N LEU A 99 -15.63 -3.45 4.38
CA LEU A 99 -14.93 -3.25 3.11
C LEU A 99 -15.92 -3.13 1.94
N ASN A 100 -16.97 -3.96 1.89
CA ASN A 100 -18.01 -3.86 0.86
C ASN A 100 -18.79 -2.55 0.99
N SER A 101 -19.11 -2.11 2.21
CA SER A 101 -19.76 -0.82 2.48
C SER A 101 -18.91 0.35 1.96
N ILE A 102 -17.61 0.39 2.27
CA ILE A 102 -16.67 1.40 1.76
C ILE A 102 -16.65 1.41 0.22
N LEU A 103 -16.52 0.23 -0.40
CA LEU A 103 -16.45 0.12 -1.85
C LEU A 103 -17.75 0.52 -2.55
N ASN A 104 -18.90 0.31 -1.91
CA ASN A 104 -20.19 0.79 -2.41
C ASN A 104 -20.28 2.33 -2.36
N GLU A 105 -19.85 2.97 -1.27
CA GLU A 105 -19.75 4.43 -1.17
C GLU A 105 -18.77 5.02 -2.22
N LEU A 106 -17.69 4.30 -2.52
CA LEU A 106 -16.76 4.68 -3.58
C LEU A 106 -17.32 4.50 -5.00
N GLY A 107 -18.43 3.79 -5.17
CA GLY A 107 -18.96 3.40 -6.49
C GLY A 107 -18.02 2.45 -7.23
N ASP A 108 -17.26 1.63 -6.50
CA ASP A 108 -16.35 0.64 -7.08
C ASP A 108 -17.15 -0.60 -7.51
N ASP A 109 -16.95 -1.07 -8.74
CA ASP A 109 -17.68 -2.16 -9.39
C ASP A 109 -16.86 -3.47 -9.48
N SER A 110 -15.72 -3.54 -8.80
CA SER A 110 -14.93 -4.76 -8.71
C SER A 110 -15.72 -5.94 -8.15
N LYS A 111 -15.50 -7.13 -8.71
CA LYS A 111 -16.19 -8.35 -8.29
C LYS A 111 -15.52 -9.04 -7.11
N TYR A 112 -14.19 -8.94 -7.02
CA TYR A 112 -13.43 -9.60 -5.96
C TYR A 112 -12.59 -8.61 -5.18
N VAL A 113 -12.47 -8.88 -3.88
CA VAL A 113 -11.63 -8.12 -2.96
C VAL A 113 -10.68 -9.10 -2.28
N GLU A 114 -9.39 -8.88 -2.47
CA GLU A 114 -8.35 -9.52 -1.68
C GLU A 114 -8.02 -8.63 -0.49
N TYR A 115 -7.89 -9.17 0.72
CA TYR A 115 -7.50 -8.40 1.89
C TYR A 115 -6.61 -9.19 2.85
N TRP A 116 -5.83 -8.46 3.65
CA TRP A 116 -5.03 -8.99 4.75
C TRP A 116 -4.83 -7.92 5.82
N THR A 117 -4.39 -8.35 6.99
CA THR A 117 -4.22 -7.44 8.13
C THR A 117 -2.78 -7.41 8.64
N ARG A 118 -2.42 -6.30 9.29
CA ARG A 118 -1.15 -6.08 9.98
C ARG A 118 -1.40 -5.22 11.20
N GLN A 119 -0.90 -5.65 12.36
CA GLN A 119 -1.03 -4.94 13.65
C GLN A 119 0.25 -4.20 14.05
N GLU A 120 1.30 -4.35 13.24
CA GLU A 120 2.63 -3.83 13.52
C GLU A 120 3.13 -2.92 12.40
N TRP A 121 3.85 -1.87 12.79
CA TRP A 121 4.60 -1.05 11.84
C TRP A 121 5.88 -1.79 11.47
N ARG A 122 5.98 -2.30 10.25
CA ARG A 122 7.20 -2.91 9.70
C ARG A 122 7.70 -2.13 8.50
N ASN A 123 9.01 -2.22 8.26
CA ASN A 123 9.58 -1.73 7.01
C ASN A 123 9.09 -2.62 5.86
N ILE A 124 8.38 -2.03 4.92
CA ILE A 124 7.96 -2.67 3.68
C ILE A 124 8.67 -1.95 2.54
N HIS A 125 9.54 -2.67 1.83
CA HIS A 125 10.27 -2.15 0.69
C HIS A 125 9.31 -1.76 -0.43
N ALA A 126 9.74 -0.82 -1.29
CA ALA A 126 8.94 -0.34 -2.39
C ALA A 126 8.60 -1.47 -3.37
N HIS A 127 7.32 -1.62 -3.67
CA HIS A 127 6.78 -2.68 -4.54
C HIS A 127 5.42 -2.28 -5.10
N ALA A 128 5.02 -2.92 -6.20
CA ALA A 128 3.64 -2.95 -6.63
C ALA A 128 3.07 -4.33 -6.28
N ASP A 129 1.80 -4.36 -5.90
CA ASP A 129 1.08 -5.62 -5.65
C ASP A 129 0.80 -6.32 -6.96
N ILE A 130 1.00 -7.64 -6.98
CA ILE A 130 0.81 -8.46 -8.18
C ILE A 130 0.12 -9.75 -7.79
N ASP A 131 -0.48 -10.41 -8.77
CA ASP A 131 -0.83 -11.82 -8.62
C ASP A 131 0.45 -12.66 -8.52
N GLU A 132 0.88 -12.92 -7.29
CA GLU A 132 2.12 -13.64 -6.97
C GLU A 132 2.15 -15.06 -7.56
N TYR A 133 1.01 -15.75 -7.61
CA TYR A 133 0.94 -17.11 -8.12
C TYR A 133 1.01 -17.14 -9.64
N LEU A 134 0.31 -16.24 -10.32
CA LEU A 134 0.43 -16.07 -11.76
C LEU A 134 1.86 -15.70 -12.16
N ALA A 135 2.46 -14.75 -11.44
CA ALA A 135 3.84 -14.28 -11.68
C ALA A 135 4.87 -15.41 -11.57
N LYS A 136 4.71 -16.32 -10.59
CA LYS A 136 5.56 -17.50 -10.40
C LYS A 136 5.34 -18.57 -11.46
N ARG A 137 4.08 -18.79 -11.88
CA ARG A 137 3.74 -19.80 -12.90
C ARG A 137 4.15 -19.38 -14.31
N GLN A 138 4.07 -18.09 -14.61
CA GLN A 138 4.29 -17.55 -15.95
C GLN A 138 5.47 -16.57 -15.91
N ILE A 139 6.67 -17.13 -15.97
CA ILE A 139 7.94 -16.41 -15.84
C ILE A 139 8.12 -15.33 -16.92
N ASP A 140 7.52 -15.50 -18.10
CA ASP A 140 7.67 -14.56 -19.22
C ASP A 140 6.42 -13.70 -19.48
N ALA A 141 5.34 -13.89 -18.72
CA ALA A 141 4.11 -13.12 -18.92
C ALA A 141 4.21 -11.70 -18.31
N PRO A 142 3.42 -10.73 -18.78
CA PRO A 142 3.24 -9.48 -18.05
C PRO A 142 2.69 -9.73 -16.64
N PHE A 143 3.09 -8.91 -15.67
CA PHE A 143 2.49 -8.95 -14.35
C PHE A 143 1.01 -8.54 -14.42
N ARG A 144 0.18 -9.22 -13.62
CA ARG A 144 -1.21 -8.85 -13.41
C ARG A 144 -1.31 -8.10 -12.08
N PHE A 145 -1.81 -6.88 -12.14
CA PHE A 145 -1.98 -5.98 -11.00
C PHE A 145 -3.45 -5.95 -10.57
N PRO A 146 -3.73 -5.61 -9.31
CA PRO A 146 -5.09 -5.23 -8.92
C PRO A 146 -5.53 -3.96 -9.65
N MET A 147 -6.84 -3.71 -9.69
CA MET A 147 -7.37 -2.46 -10.25
C MET A 147 -7.03 -1.28 -9.35
N LYS A 148 -7.23 -1.45 -8.03
CA LYS A 148 -6.92 -0.45 -7.00
C LYS A 148 -6.31 -1.12 -5.79
N GLY A 149 -5.33 -0.45 -5.19
CA GLY A 149 -4.82 -0.77 -3.87
C GLY A 149 -5.42 0.17 -2.82
N HIS A 150 -5.64 -0.35 -1.62
CA HIS A 150 -6.19 0.40 -0.50
C HIS A 150 -5.45 0.12 0.81
N VAL A 151 -5.35 1.14 1.66
CA VAL A 151 -4.89 1.02 3.04
C VAL A 151 -5.91 1.69 3.96
N LEU A 152 -6.53 0.91 4.83
CA LEU A 152 -7.47 1.37 5.84
C LEU A 152 -6.80 1.33 7.21
N TYR A 153 -6.62 2.49 7.81
CA TYR A 153 -5.96 2.65 9.10
C TYR A 153 -6.95 2.49 10.24
N LEU A 154 -6.74 1.50 11.10
CA LEU A 154 -7.61 1.21 12.23
C LEU A 154 -7.07 1.85 13.51
N HIS A 155 -5.82 1.56 13.84
CA HIS A 155 -5.15 2.03 15.06
C HIS A 155 -3.74 2.51 14.74
N THR A 156 -3.37 3.69 15.27
CA THR A 156 -2.00 4.22 15.20
C THR A 156 -1.56 4.62 16.61
N GLY A 157 -0.49 4.01 17.11
CA GLY A 157 0.10 4.36 18.39
C GLY A 157 0.72 5.76 18.38
N SER A 158 0.82 6.39 19.56
CA SER A 158 1.21 7.80 19.68
C SER A 158 2.61 8.15 19.16
N GLU A 159 3.50 7.16 19.06
CA GLU A 159 4.89 7.32 18.59
C GLU A 159 5.09 6.76 17.17
N VAL A 160 4.05 6.20 16.55
CA VAL A 160 4.09 5.78 15.15
C VAL A 160 3.88 7.00 14.25
N ARG A 161 4.79 7.19 13.29
CA ARG A 161 4.50 7.99 12.09
C ARG A 161 4.05 7.07 10.96
N GLY A 162 4.85 6.04 10.71
CA GLY A 162 4.53 4.89 9.84
C GLY A 162 3.79 5.23 8.54
N PRO A 163 4.28 6.23 7.76
CA PRO A 163 3.57 6.67 6.57
C PRO A 163 3.56 5.57 5.51
N THR A 164 2.52 5.57 4.69
CA THR A 164 2.56 4.89 3.39
C THR A 164 3.06 5.88 2.35
N CYS A 165 4.10 5.50 1.62
CA CYS A 165 4.68 6.27 0.52
C CYS A 165 4.23 5.65 -0.81
N VAL A 166 3.66 6.43 -1.71
CA VAL A 166 3.21 5.97 -3.03
C VAL A 166 3.92 6.79 -4.10
N PHE A 167 4.43 6.11 -5.13
CA PHE A 167 5.06 6.71 -6.30
C PHE A 167 4.05 6.65 -7.46
N PRO A 168 3.33 7.74 -7.76
CA PRO A 168 2.34 7.75 -8.83
C PRO A 168 2.99 7.41 -10.17
N ASP A 169 2.28 6.64 -10.99
CA ASP A 169 2.67 6.25 -12.35
C ASP A 169 3.97 5.43 -12.47
N MET A 170 4.53 5.00 -11.34
CA MET A 170 5.70 4.13 -11.28
C MET A 170 5.24 2.71 -10.96
N ARG A 171 5.57 1.72 -11.79
CA ARG A 171 5.13 0.33 -11.59
C ARG A 171 6.21 -0.55 -10.97
N SER A 172 7.46 -0.13 -11.11
CA SER A 172 8.63 -0.88 -10.68
C SER A 172 9.77 0.07 -10.32
N GLY A 173 10.78 -0.45 -9.62
CA GLY A 173 12.00 0.32 -9.36
C GLY A 173 12.78 0.68 -10.63
N GLY A 174 12.61 -0.08 -11.72
CA GLY A 174 13.16 0.24 -13.03
C GLY A 174 12.54 1.49 -13.64
N ASP A 175 11.27 1.79 -13.34
CA ASP A 175 10.59 2.97 -13.87
C ASP A 175 11.08 4.26 -13.21
N LEU A 176 11.50 4.18 -11.94
CA LEU A 176 12.22 5.26 -11.26
C LEU A 176 13.54 5.63 -11.96
N LEU A 177 14.13 4.70 -12.74
CA LEU A 177 15.39 4.91 -13.46
C LEU A 177 15.17 5.37 -14.90
N LYS A 178 14.19 4.78 -15.62
CA LYS A 178 13.90 5.10 -17.02
C LYS A 178 13.50 6.56 -17.21
N THR A 179 12.78 7.12 -16.24
CA THR A 179 12.34 8.52 -16.26
C THR A 179 13.52 9.49 -16.41
N ALA A 180 14.73 9.10 -15.97
CA ALA A 180 15.94 9.90 -16.12
C ALA A 180 16.67 9.72 -17.47
N ILE A 181 16.40 8.65 -18.23
CA ILE A 181 17.14 8.31 -19.45
C ILE A 181 16.41 8.76 -20.71
N ASP A 182 15.08 8.53 -20.77
CA ASP A 182 14.31 8.73 -22.01
C ASP A 182 13.87 10.17 -22.24
N LYS A 183 14.02 11.04 -21.24
CA LYS A 183 13.67 12.45 -21.32
C LYS A 183 14.92 13.26 -21.03
N ASN A 184 15.39 14.05 -22.01
CA ASN A 184 16.43 15.09 -21.82
C ASN A 184 15.99 16.23 -20.88
N ASP A 185 14.99 15.99 -20.05
CA ASP A 185 14.42 16.94 -19.09
C ASP A 185 14.80 16.44 -17.70
N ASP A 186 15.14 17.39 -16.82
CA ASP A 186 15.22 17.25 -15.36
C ASP A 186 13.85 16.81 -14.79
N ASN A 187 13.38 15.60 -15.14
CA ASN A 187 12.07 15.11 -14.73
C ASN A 187 12.17 14.56 -13.32
N ASP A 188 11.97 15.49 -12.41
CA ASP A 188 11.37 15.25 -11.13
C ASP A 188 10.10 14.38 -11.27
N PHE A 189 9.89 13.49 -10.30
CA PHE A 189 8.65 12.74 -10.14
C PHE A 189 8.13 12.89 -8.71
N ASP A 190 6.82 12.74 -8.56
CA ASP A 190 6.17 12.91 -7.27
C ASP A 190 6.31 11.67 -6.38
N LEU A 191 6.55 11.91 -5.10
CA LEU A 191 6.35 10.98 -4.01
C LEU A 191 5.22 11.50 -3.14
N VAL A 192 4.12 10.75 -3.05
CA VAL A 192 3.03 11.10 -2.13
C VAL A 192 3.22 10.36 -0.83
N VAL A 193 3.30 11.10 0.27
CA VAL A 193 3.49 10.57 1.63
C VAL A 193 2.20 10.73 2.42
N ILE A 194 1.65 9.61 2.90
CA ILE A 194 0.37 9.54 3.60
C ILE A 194 0.62 9.14 5.06
N PRO A 195 0.43 10.06 6.02
CA PRO A 195 0.51 9.74 7.45
C PRO A 195 -0.53 8.71 7.89
N ALA A 196 -0.17 7.90 8.88
CA ALA A 196 -1.06 6.91 9.47
C ALA A 196 -2.05 7.55 10.45
N VAL A 197 -3.30 7.74 10.02
CA VAL A 197 -4.36 8.33 10.86
C VAL A 197 -5.50 7.34 11.01
N SER A 198 -5.90 6.99 12.23
CA SER A 198 -7.04 6.08 12.46
C SER A 198 -8.31 6.57 11.77
N GLY A 199 -9.05 5.65 11.15
CA GLY A 199 -10.24 5.94 10.34
C GLY A 199 -9.93 6.51 8.95
N ARG A 200 -8.66 6.65 8.56
CA ARG A 200 -8.25 7.08 7.22
C ARG A 200 -8.30 5.93 6.23
N LEU A 201 -8.79 6.23 5.02
CA LEU A 201 -8.67 5.39 3.84
C LEU A 201 -7.74 6.05 2.82
N LEU A 202 -6.76 5.28 2.34
CA LEU A 202 -5.96 5.59 1.15
C LEU A 202 -6.43 4.67 0.01
N ARG A 203 -6.61 5.22 -1.19
CA ARG A 203 -6.85 4.50 -2.45
C ARG A 203 -5.88 4.98 -3.53
N PHE A 204 -5.31 4.06 -4.28
CA PHE A 204 -4.40 4.36 -5.40
C PHE A 204 -4.55 3.32 -6.52
N GLN A 205 -3.94 3.55 -7.68
CA GLN A 205 -3.93 2.57 -8.78
C GLN A 205 -3.18 1.31 -8.34
N GLY A 206 -3.71 0.13 -8.64
CA GLY A 206 -3.14 -1.12 -8.13
C GLY A 206 -1.77 -1.47 -8.71
N ASP A 207 -1.35 -0.82 -9.78
CA ASP A 207 -0.02 -0.97 -10.38
C ASP A 207 1.01 0.04 -9.85
N TYR A 208 0.66 0.93 -8.92
CA TYR A 208 1.62 1.89 -8.37
C TYR A 208 2.57 1.25 -7.35
N LEU A 209 3.83 1.65 -7.45
CA LEU A 209 4.88 1.35 -6.51
C LEU A 209 4.58 2.08 -5.20
N HIS A 210 4.66 1.35 -4.09
CA HIS A 210 4.40 1.89 -2.76
C HIS A 210 5.25 1.18 -1.71
N ALA A 211 5.46 1.85 -0.58
CA ALA A 211 6.35 1.42 0.49
C ALA A 211 5.84 1.88 1.86
N VAL A 212 6.41 1.31 2.92
CA VAL A 212 6.23 1.77 4.30
C VAL A 212 7.60 1.79 4.96
N PRO A 213 8.30 2.94 5.05
CA PRO A 213 9.60 3.00 5.68
C PRO A 213 9.49 2.73 7.19
N ARG A 214 10.45 1.97 7.73
CA ARG A 214 10.69 1.88 9.18
C ARG A 214 12.20 1.75 9.49
N PRO A 215 12.79 2.61 10.34
CA PRO A 215 12.18 3.81 10.95
C PRO A 215 11.66 4.80 9.89
N THR A 216 10.89 5.79 10.33
CA THR A 216 10.21 6.76 9.45
C THR A 216 11.14 7.38 8.42
N ASP A 217 12.37 7.67 8.84
CA ASP A 217 13.45 8.30 8.07
C ASP A 217 14.44 7.29 7.46
N LEU A 218 14.11 5.99 7.42
CA LEU A 218 15.01 4.91 6.94
C LEU A 218 15.74 5.26 5.64
N TRP A 219 15.05 5.92 4.70
CA TRP A 219 15.62 6.27 3.40
C TRP A 219 16.71 7.34 3.47
N LEU A 220 16.70 8.17 4.52
CA LEU A 220 17.65 9.28 4.73
C LEU A 220 18.79 8.90 5.66
N LEU A 221 18.71 7.75 6.33
CA LEU A 221 19.74 7.29 7.26
C LEU A 221 20.97 6.74 6.53
N ASN A 222 22.14 7.19 6.97
CA ASN A 222 23.43 6.64 6.51
C ASN A 222 23.68 5.22 7.04
N PHE A 223 23.05 4.85 8.15
CA PHE A 223 23.17 3.54 8.81
C PHE A 223 21.79 3.09 9.32
N VAL A 224 21.51 1.78 9.24
CA VAL A 224 20.26 1.23 9.74
C VAL A 224 20.39 1.00 11.25
N GLN A 225 19.73 1.84 12.05
CA GLN A 225 19.52 1.52 13.45
C GLN A 225 18.44 0.45 13.54
N GLY A 226 18.68 -0.60 14.35
CA GLY A 226 17.66 -1.63 14.60
C GLY A 226 16.37 -1.00 15.11
N ALA A 227 15.23 -1.45 14.61
CA ALA A 227 13.94 -0.91 15.01
C ALA A 227 13.65 -1.28 16.48
N PRO A 228 13.11 -0.37 17.30
CA PRO A 228 12.76 -0.66 18.69
C PRO A 228 11.66 -1.74 18.78
N ASP A 229 11.58 -2.38 19.93
CA ASP A 229 10.53 -3.36 20.24
C ASP A 229 9.13 -2.76 20.01
N PHE A 230 8.20 -3.59 19.54
CA PHE A 230 6.83 -3.20 19.17
C PHE A 230 5.90 -2.99 20.38
N GLN A 231 6.46 -2.70 21.56
CA GLN A 231 5.73 -2.66 22.82
C GLN A 231 6.03 -1.37 23.59
N PRO A 232 5.00 -0.74 24.20
CA PRO A 232 3.60 -1.12 24.17
C PRO A 232 2.90 -0.76 22.85
N GLU A 233 1.86 -1.51 22.49
CA GLU A 233 1.05 -1.28 21.27
C GLU A 233 0.46 0.13 21.21
N SER A 234 0.03 0.69 22.34
CA SER A 234 -0.47 2.07 22.41
C SER A 234 0.52 3.15 21.94
N LYS A 235 1.81 2.83 21.91
CA LYS A 235 2.88 3.71 21.42
C LYS A 235 3.34 3.34 20.01
N TRP A 236 3.54 2.05 19.75
CA TRP A 236 4.24 1.55 18.56
C TRP A 236 3.39 0.70 17.62
N GLY A 237 2.12 0.45 17.98
CA GLY A 237 1.16 -0.31 17.20
C GLY A 237 0.71 0.43 15.95
N ARG A 238 0.54 -0.31 14.85
CA ARG A 238 -0.05 0.20 13.62
C ARG A 238 -0.93 -0.88 13.04
N SER A 239 -2.23 -0.78 13.31
CA SER A 239 -3.24 -1.69 12.80
C SER A 239 -3.83 -1.17 11.50
N VAL A 240 -3.68 -1.95 10.45
CA VAL A 240 -4.22 -1.66 9.12
C VAL A 240 -4.90 -2.88 8.53
N ILE A 241 -5.92 -2.64 7.72
CA ILE A 241 -6.41 -3.59 6.71
C ILE A 241 -5.90 -3.09 5.36
N LEU A 242 -5.18 -3.95 4.66
CA LEU A 242 -4.79 -3.71 3.28
C LEU A 242 -5.73 -4.52 2.39
N PHE A 243 -6.22 -3.91 1.33
CA PHE A 243 -7.10 -4.61 0.40
C PHE A 243 -6.99 -4.13 -1.04
N ASN A 244 -7.07 -5.08 -1.95
CA ASN A 244 -6.95 -4.93 -3.37
C ASN A 244 -8.27 -5.28 -4.05
N THR A 245 -8.69 -4.45 -5.01
CA THR A 245 -9.87 -4.75 -5.83
C THR A 245 -9.46 -5.38 -7.15
N TRP A 246 -10.21 -6.40 -7.56
CA TRP A 246 -9.97 -7.16 -8.78
C TRP A 246 -11.24 -7.21 -9.63
N GLY A 247 -11.07 -7.17 -10.95
CA GLY A 247 -12.18 -7.18 -11.91
C GLY A 247 -12.88 -8.54 -11.97
N ASN A 248 -13.01 -9.11 -13.16
CA ASN A 248 -13.77 -10.35 -13.34
C ASN A 248 -13.08 -11.64 -12.87
N GLN A 249 -11.84 -11.56 -12.36
CA GLN A 249 -11.08 -12.71 -11.88
C GLN A 249 -10.34 -12.36 -10.58
N PRO A 250 -10.39 -13.19 -9.53
CA PRO A 250 -9.62 -13.01 -8.31
C PRO A 250 -8.13 -13.29 -8.56
N PRO A 251 -7.21 -12.92 -7.64
CA PRO A 251 -5.82 -13.40 -7.68
C PRO A 251 -5.80 -14.93 -7.64
N LEU A 252 -4.85 -15.55 -8.34
CA LEU A 252 -4.76 -17.02 -8.39
C LEU A 252 -4.39 -17.59 -7.01
N GLU A 253 -5.00 -18.72 -6.65
CA GLU A 253 -4.65 -19.54 -5.49
C GLU A 253 -4.69 -18.83 -4.12
N VAL A 254 -5.34 -17.67 -4.03
CA VAL A 254 -5.76 -17.11 -2.75
C VAL A 254 -7.11 -17.74 -2.38
N PRO A 255 -7.27 -18.33 -1.19
CA PRO A 255 -8.54 -18.91 -0.77
C PRO A 255 -9.66 -17.88 -0.88
N ILE A 256 -10.73 -18.26 -1.57
CA ILE A 256 -11.97 -17.50 -1.52
C ILE A 256 -12.66 -17.95 -0.25
N ASP A 257 -12.88 -17.01 0.67
CA ASP A 257 -13.58 -17.30 1.92
C ASP A 257 -14.99 -17.81 1.55
N GLU A 258 -15.19 -19.09 1.84
CA GLU A 258 -16.52 -19.68 1.86
C GLU A 258 -17.24 -19.09 3.07
N ALA A 259 -18.54 -18.83 2.93
CA ALA A 259 -19.41 -18.35 3.99
C ALA A 259 -19.16 -19.12 5.30
N ILE A 260 -18.43 -18.52 6.25
CA ILE A 260 -18.28 -19.13 7.56
C ILE A 260 -19.45 -18.64 8.39
N ASP A 261 -20.35 -19.57 8.72
CA ASP A 261 -21.47 -19.37 9.63
C ASP A 261 -20.92 -19.23 11.06
N LEU A 262 -20.26 -18.11 11.34
CA LEU A 262 -19.87 -17.76 12.70
C LEU A 262 -21.08 -17.11 13.36
N ASP A 263 -21.71 -17.87 14.27
CA ASP A 263 -22.71 -17.41 15.26
C ASP A 263 -22.11 -16.34 16.18
N MET A 264 -21.76 -15.17 15.63
CA MET A 264 -21.37 -14.01 16.41
C MET A 264 -22.63 -13.15 16.63
N PRO A 265 -23.11 -13.03 17.89
CA PRO A 265 -24.33 -12.31 18.24
C PRO A 265 -24.08 -10.79 18.29
N LEU A 266 -23.49 -10.23 17.24
CA LEU A 266 -23.37 -8.79 17.10
C LEU A 266 -24.59 -8.26 16.35
N ASP A 267 -25.00 -7.05 16.72
CA ASP A 267 -26.02 -6.26 16.04
C ASP A 267 -25.43 -5.86 14.68
N ILE A 268 -25.38 -6.82 13.74
CA ILE A 268 -24.65 -6.77 12.46
C ILE A 268 -25.06 -5.55 11.63
N GLU A 269 -26.31 -5.08 11.78
CA GLU A 269 -26.83 -3.88 11.12
C GLU A 269 -26.04 -2.59 11.45
N LYS A 270 -25.17 -2.57 12.46
CA LYS A 270 -24.41 -1.38 12.87
C LYS A 270 -22.96 -1.33 12.39
N CYS A 271 -22.45 -2.36 11.72
CA CYS A 271 -21.04 -2.40 11.31
C CYS A 271 -20.84 -1.93 9.86
N SER A 272 -21.11 -0.66 9.58
CA SER A 272 -20.86 -0.02 8.28
C SER A 272 -19.83 1.11 8.39
N CYS A 273 -19.28 1.54 7.25
CA CYS A 273 -18.56 2.81 7.21
C CYS A 273 -19.54 3.99 7.35
N ASN A 274 -18.99 5.18 7.62
CA ASN A 274 -19.78 6.41 7.57
C ASN A 274 -20.25 6.66 6.13
N GLU A 275 -21.38 7.34 5.94
CA GLU A 275 -21.81 7.78 4.61
C GLU A 275 -20.75 8.69 3.98
N LYS A 276 -20.54 8.60 2.65
CA LYS A 276 -19.47 9.31 1.94
C LYS A 276 -19.52 10.83 2.13
N ASP A 277 -20.70 11.41 2.29
CA ASP A 277 -20.88 12.85 2.51
C ASP A 277 -20.25 13.33 3.83
N ASN A 278 -20.01 12.40 4.77
CA ASN A 278 -19.32 12.67 6.03
C ASN A 278 -17.80 12.44 5.94
N TRP A 279 -17.29 11.93 4.81
CA TRP A 279 -15.85 11.71 4.65
C TRP A 279 -15.15 13.02 4.31
N LYS A 280 -14.03 13.27 4.99
CA LYS A 280 -13.20 14.43 4.68
C LYS A 280 -12.15 14.06 3.63
N CYS A 281 -12.36 14.50 2.39
CA CYS A 281 -11.37 14.35 1.32
C CYS A 281 -10.09 15.14 1.63
N ILE A 282 -8.94 14.50 1.52
CA ILE A 282 -7.62 15.08 1.78
C ILE A 282 -6.84 15.10 0.47
N PHE A 283 -6.41 16.30 0.07
CA PHE A 283 -5.57 16.49 -1.11
C PHE A 283 -4.10 16.59 -0.72
N PRO A 284 -3.16 16.04 -1.52
CA PRO A 284 -1.74 16.24 -1.30
C PRO A 284 -1.40 17.74 -1.32
N SER A 285 -0.71 18.21 -0.29
CA SER A 285 -0.14 19.56 -0.27
C SER A 285 1.29 19.51 -0.81
N GLU A 286 1.60 20.34 -1.80
CA GLU A 286 2.95 20.45 -2.37
C GLU A 286 3.92 21.17 -1.40
N HIS A 287 3.39 22.03 -0.52
CA HIS A 287 4.21 22.85 0.39
C HIS A 287 3.51 23.18 1.72
N PRO A 288 3.14 22.18 2.54
CA PRO A 288 2.42 22.48 3.78
C PRO A 288 3.30 23.24 4.79
N TYR A 289 4.63 23.30 4.61
CA TYR A 289 5.57 23.80 5.61
C TYR A 289 6.18 25.18 5.33
N LYS A 290 5.75 25.92 4.30
CA LYS A 290 6.30 27.26 3.98
C LYS A 290 6.19 28.29 5.12
N SER A 291 5.36 28.02 6.13
CA SER A 291 5.16 28.92 7.28
C SER A 291 6.01 28.61 8.50
N ILE A 292 6.73 27.48 8.54
CA ILE A 292 7.56 27.09 9.68
C ILE A 292 9.02 27.38 9.34
N PRO A 293 9.72 28.26 10.10
CA PRO A 293 11.13 28.54 9.88
C PRO A 293 11.93 27.23 9.87
N SER A 294 12.49 26.91 8.70
CA SER A 294 13.33 25.74 8.53
C SER A 294 14.62 25.90 9.32
N VAL A 295 14.96 24.92 10.16
CA VAL A 295 16.31 24.82 10.74
C VAL A 295 17.33 24.36 9.69
N PHE A 296 16.84 23.81 8.57
CA PHE A 296 17.65 23.27 7.48
C PHE A 296 17.71 24.25 6.30
N ASP A 297 18.81 24.27 5.57
CA ASP A 297 18.91 25.05 4.34
C ASP A 297 17.92 24.47 3.31
N GLU A 298 16.92 25.25 2.92
CA GLU A 298 15.88 24.81 1.96
C GLU A 298 16.46 24.44 0.59
N ASN A 299 17.69 24.88 0.30
CA ASN A 299 18.42 24.52 -0.92
C ASN A 299 19.30 23.28 -0.76
N SER A 300 19.38 22.69 0.43
CA SER A 300 20.14 21.46 0.63
C SER A 300 19.39 20.26 0.04
N SER A 301 20.04 19.59 -0.91
CA SER A 301 19.56 18.31 -1.41
C SER A 301 19.97 17.19 -0.46
N VAL A 302 19.08 16.23 -0.27
CA VAL A 302 19.31 15.01 0.49
C VAL A 302 19.21 13.79 -0.42
N THR A 303 20.07 12.80 -0.18
CA THR A 303 19.99 11.51 -0.88
C THR A 303 19.08 10.56 -0.12
N ALA A 304 18.00 10.12 -0.75
CA ALA A 304 17.11 9.08 -0.29
C ALA A 304 17.45 7.72 -0.93
N LYS A 305 17.73 6.71 -0.12
CA LYS A 305 17.97 5.33 -0.55
C LYS A 305 16.71 4.49 -0.39
N VAL A 306 15.96 4.34 -1.47
CA VAL A 306 14.72 3.54 -1.52
C VAL A 306 15.05 2.08 -1.76
N TRP A 307 14.59 1.20 -0.89
CA TRP A 307 14.73 -0.25 -1.02
C TRP A 307 13.57 -0.82 -1.84
N LEU A 308 13.84 -1.80 -2.70
CA LEU A 308 12.89 -2.43 -3.61
C LEU A 308 12.64 -3.89 -3.21
N LEU A 309 11.37 -4.33 -3.23
CA LEU A 309 10.99 -5.73 -2.97
C LEU A 309 10.95 -6.55 -4.27
N GLY A 310 11.07 -7.87 -4.15
CA GLY A 310 10.93 -8.81 -5.27
C GLY A 310 12.25 -9.24 -5.87
N ASP A 311 12.20 -9.99 -6.98
CA ASP A 311 13.36 -10.38 -7.78
C ASP A 311 13.72 -9.32 -8.84
N TYR A 312 14.72 -9.59 -9.69
CA TYR A 312 15.15 -8.63 -10.71
C TYR A 312 14.02 -8.26 -11.69
N ARG A 313 13.14 -9.20 -12.02
CA ARG A 313 12.04 -9.02 -12.98
C ARG A 313 10.97 -8.12 -12.38
N ARG A 314 10.55 -8.38 -11.13
CA ARG A 314 9.57 -7.55 -10.42
C ARG A 314 10.09 -6.14 -10.17
N ARG A 315 11.36 -6.01 -9.81
CA ARG A 315 11.98 -4.70 -9.62
C ARG A 315 12.15 -3.93 -10.92
N GLY A 316 12.22 -4.61 -12.06
CA GLY A 316 12.69 -4.00 -13.32
C GLY A 316 14.12 -3.45 -13.18
N HIS A 317 14.86 -3.88 -12.16
CA HIS A 317 16.15 -3.33 -11.78
C HIS A 317 17.00 -4.37 -11.05
N GLN A 318 18.28 -4.43 -11.42
CA GLN A 318 19.21 -5.43 -10.87
C GLN A 318 19.45 -5.20 -9.38
N MET A 319 19.66 -3.96 -8.94
CA MET A 319 19.90 -3.68 -7.52
C MET A 319 18.60 -3.71 -6.73
N GLN A 320 18.71 -3.98 -5.44
CA GLN A 320 17.60 -3.91 -4.49
C GLN A 320 17.35 -2.49 -3.98
N THR A 321 18.08 -1.50 -4.48
CA THR A 321 17.98 -0.12 -3.99
C THR A 321 18.14 0.88 -5.13
N VAL A 322 17.39 1.96 -5.07
CA VAL A 322 17.53 3.14 -5.93
C VAL A 322 17.94 4.32 -5.06
N LYS A 323 18.89 5.12 -5.54
CA LYS A 323 19.29 6.38 -4.89
C LYS A 323 18.60 7.53 -5.61
N LEU A 324 17.88 8.33 -4.86
CA LEU A 324 17.15 9.48 -5.33
C LEU A 324 17.65 10.71 -4.60
N SER A 325 17.61 11.86 -5.25
CA SER A 325 17.82 13.16 -4.64
C SER A 325 16.46 13.79 -4.41
N ALA A 326 16.28 14.43 -3.26
CA ALA A 326 15.10 15.19 -2.89
C ALA A 326 15.52 16.44 -2.11
N ASN A 327 14.62 17.38 -1.92
CA ASN A 327 14.82 18.46 -0.95
C ASN A 327 14.52 17.96 0.48
N GLU A 328 14.84 18.77 1.50
CA GLU A 328 14.55 18.45 2.90
C GLU A 328 13.04 18.31 3.23
N ASP A 329 12.14 18.67 2.32
CA ASP A 329 10.70 18.45 2.51
C ASP A 329 10.36 16.97 2.61
N ILE A 330 11.15 16.05 2.04
CA ILE A 330 10.95 14.61 2.23
C ILE A 330 11.03 14.21 3.70
N ARG A 331 11.97 14.78 4.47
CA ARG A 331 12.10 14.48 5.90
C ARG A 331 10.86 14.95 6.65
N ARG A 332 10.37 16.16 6.34
CA ARG A 332 9.15 16.70 6.95
C ARG A 332 7.94 15.86 6.61
N ALA A 333 7.76 15.53 5.33
CA ALA A 333 6.66 14.70 4.84
C ALA A 333 6.64 13.32 5.50
N LEU A 334 7.80 12.68 5.68
CA LEU A 334 7.90 11.38 6.36
C LEU A 334 7.49 11.47 7.84
N HIS A 335 7.83 12.57 8.52
CA HIS A 335 7.52 12.79 9.93
C HIS A 335 6.17 13.45 10.20
N GLU A 336 5.43 13.82 9.16
CA GLU A 336 4.12 14.43 9.27
C GLU A 336 3.10 13.46 9.87
N GLU A 337 2.19 13.98 10.68
CA GLU A 337 1.25 13.19 11.47
C GLU A 337 -0.15 13.17 10.85
N SER A 338 -0.50 14.19 10.06
CA SER A 338 -1.87 14.41 9.63
C SER A 338 -2.00 14.83 8.16
N ILE A 339 -1.05 15.59 7.64
CA ILE A 339 -1.12 16.17 6.29
C ILE A 339 -0.55 15.22 5.25
N VAL A 340 -1.31 14.98 4.17
CA VAL A 340 -0.79 14.27 2.99
C VAL A 340 0.11 15.23 2.23
N SER A 341 1.35 14.82 1.97
CA SER A 341 2.36 15.65 1.30
C SER A 341 2.71 15.07 -0.07
N SER A 342 2.93 15.93 -1.07
CA SER A 342 3.60 15.56 -2.32
C SER A 342 5.01 16.12 -2.31
N VAL A 343 6.01 15.30 -2.60
CA VAL A 343 7.42 15.68 -2.59
C VAL A 343 8.04 15.32 -3.93
N SER A 344 8.70 16.29 -4.56
CA SER A 344 9.47 16.06 -5.76
C SER A 344 10.74 15.26 -5.46
N MET A 345 11.00 14.23 -6.26
CA MET A 345 12.21 13.40 -6.22
C MET A 345 12.83 13.29 -7.61
N ARG A 346 14.15 13.19 -7.66
CA ARG A 346 14.91 13.01 -8.91
C ARG A 346 15.96 11.92 -8.77
N LEU A 347 16.40 11.34 -9.89
CA LEU A 347 17.52 10.40 -9.85
C LEU A 347 18.82 11.14 -9.51
N THR A 348 19.68 10.53 -8.67
CA THR A 348 21.01 11.08 -8.30
C THR A 348 22.08 10.71 -9.31
#